data_AF-A0A2K3K9K0-F1
#
_entry.id   AF-A0A2K3K9K0-F1
#
_cell.length_a   1.000
_cell.length_b   1.000
_cell.length_c   1.000
_cell.angle_alpha   90.00
_cell.angle_beta   90.00
_cell.angle_gamma   90.00
#
_symmetry.space_group_name_H-M   'P 1'
#
loop_
_entity.id
_entity.type
_entity.pdbx_description
1 polymer ?
#
loop_
_entity_poly.entity_id
_entity_poly.type
_entity_poly.pdbx_seq_one_letter_code
_entity_poly.pdbx_strand_id
1 'polypeptide(L)'
;MLENEKKLTRWEVAFEELKNSQSSTISDVHKVYSSIELSLNFLGSNTEHKMLLMLCALFPEDFDILIESLLRHAMGLGLFKVVGETWKARNRVYSLVDDLKRCCLLLDSNVPGCVKMHDIVRDVVILVTFKTDHRFMVEYDIKRLKKERLNDISAISLILDETRWLEDNLEFPSLQLLQVQSNEEELPEHFFRGMKSLKVLSLQKLYIPKIPSLFEASTCLHTLQVEYCNVGDISII
;
A
#
# COMPACT_ATOMS: atom_id res chain seq x y z
N MET A 1 -32.57 -12.27 -6.75
CA MET A 1 -32.46 -13.75 -6.77
C MET A 1 -31.12 -14.22 -7.37
N LEU A 2 -30.74 -13.78 -8.57
CA LEU A 2 -29.47 -14.14 -9.24
C LEU A 2 -28.17 -13.85 -8.46
N GLU A 3 -28.16 -12.83 -7.60
CA GLU A 3 -26.98 -12.41 -6.85
C GLU A 3 -26.66 -13.34 -5.66
N ASN A 4 -27.68 -13.98 -5.10
CA ASN A 4 -27.52 -14.97 -4.03
C ASN A 4 -27.01 -16.31 -4.58
N GLU A 5 -27.51 -16.73 -5.75
CA GLU A 5 -27.06 -17.96 -6.41
C GLU A 5 -25.59 -17.88 -6.85
N LYS A 6 -25.14 -16.74 -7.40
CA LYS A 6 -23.72 -16.52 -7.73
C LYS A 6 -22.80 -16.49 -6.50
N LYS A 7 -23.33 -16.08 -5.35
CA LYS A 7 -22.58 -16.04 -4.09
C LYS A 7 -22.41 -17.46 -3.54
N LEU A 8 -23.49 -18.26 -3.55
CA LEU A 8 -23.49 -19.67 -3.16
C LEU A 8 -22.47 -20.50 -3.96
N THR A 9 -22.44 -20.35 -5.29
CA THR A 9 -21.51 -21.10 -6.14
C THR A 9 -20.04 -20.71 -5.92
N ARG A 10 -19.75 -19.42 -5.68
CA ARG A 10 -18.37 -18.98 -5.36
C ARG A 10 -17.90 -19.51 -4.00
N TRP A 11 -18.79 -19.61 -3.01
CA TRP A 11 -18.48 -20.19 -1.71
C TRP A 11 -18.19 -21.70 -1.80
N GLU A 12 -18.97 -22.44 -2.57
CA GLU A 12 -18.76 -23.88 -2.78
C GLU A 12 -17.41 -24.16 -3.45
N VAL A 13 -17.04 -23.36 -4.45
CA VAL A 13 -15.71 -23.45 -5.09
C VAL A 13 -14.59 -23.10 -4.11
N ALA A 14 -14.72 -22.01 -3.35
CA ALA A 14 -13.75 -21.63 -2.33
C ALA A 14 -13.54 -22.70 -1.28
N PHE A 15 -14.62 -23.32 -0.85
CA PHE A 15 -14.62 -24.38 0.15
C PHE A 15 -13.90 -25.64 -0.36
N GLU A 16 -14.17 -26.07 -1.60
CA GLU A 16 -13.49 -27.23 -2.19
C GLU A 16 -11.99 -26.95 -2.43
N GLU A 17 -11.61 -25.75 -2.90
CA GLU A 17 -10.20 -25.36 -3.04
C GLU A 17 -9.48 -25.35 -1.68
N LEU A 18 -10.13 -24.82 -0.64
CA LEU A 18 -9.61 -24.80 0.71
C LEU A 18 -9.42 -26.23 1.25
N LYS A 19 -10.41 -27.10 1.08
CA LYS A 19 -10.36 -28.49 1.53
C LYS A 19 -9.23 -29.26 0.85
N ASN A 20 -9.02 -29.04 -0.45
CA ASN A 20 -7.93 -29.64 -1.20
C ASN A 20 -6.55 -29.10 -0.78
N SER A 21 -6.45 -27.84 -0.37
CA SER A 21 -5.20 -27.27 0.17
C SER A 21 -4.80 -27.86 1.53
N GLN A 22 -5.77 -28.38 2.30
CA GLN A 22 -5.54 -28.92 3.65
C GLN A 22 -5.19 -30.42 3.69
N SER A 23 -5.31 -31.15 2.58
CA SER A 23 -5.25 -32.62 2.55
C SER A 23 -3.84 -33.23 2.43
N SER A 24 -2.77 -32.43 2.59
CA SER A 24 -1.38 -32.90 2.45
C SER A 24 -0.57 -32.62 3.73
N THR A 25 0.56 -33.32 3.88
CA THR A 25 1.55 -33.24 4.98
C THR A 25 2.26 -31.89 5.03
N ILE A 26 1.49 -30.81 4.98
CA ILE A 26 1.94 -29.43 4.91
C ILE A 26 1.79 -28.80 6.31
N SER A 27 2.77 -28.00 6.71
CA SER A 27 2.77 -27.31 8.00
C SER A 27 1.54 -26.41 8.16
N ASP A 28 1.05 -26.24 9.38
CA ASP A 28 -0.14 -25.43 9.65
C ASP A 28 0.00 -23.97 9.21
N VAL A 29 1.24 -23.44 9.22
CA VAL A 29 1.58 -22.12 8.67
C VAL A 29 1.19 -22.03 7.20
N HIS A 30 1.58 -23.01 6.39
CA HIS A 30 1.33 -22.94 4.95
C HIS A 30 -0.17 -23.08 4.61
N LYS A 31 -0.95 -23.79 5.45
CA LYS A 31 -2.43 -23.82 5.33
C LYS A 31 -3.05 -22.44 5.57
N VAL A 32 -2.55 -21.69 6.55
CA VAL A 32 -3.01 -20.30 6.80
C VAL A 32 -2.71 -19.42 5.59
N TYR A 33 -1.48 -19.48 5.05
CA TYR A 33 -1.09 -18.73 3.85
C TYR A 33 -2.01 -19.05 2.66
N SER A 34 -2.24 -20.34 2.36
CA SER A 34 -3.12 -20.75 1.26
C SER A 34 -4.57 -20.29 1.46
N SER A 35 -5.07 -20.31 2.70
CA SER A 35 -6.43 -19.84 3.01
C SER A 35 -6.59 -18.33 2.75
N ILE A 36 -5.59 -17.54 3.11
CA ILE A 36 -5.57 -16.09 2.85
C ILE A 36 -5.42 -15.84 1.35
N GLU A 37 -4.51 -16.53 0.66
CA GLU A 37 -4.34 -16.42 -0.79
C GLU A 37 -5.64 -16.75 -1.54
N LEU A 38 -6.34 -17.82 -1.17
CA LEU A 38 -7.66 -18.14 -1.69
C LEU A 38 -8.63 -16.98 -1.45
N SER A 39 -8.71 -16.44 -0.22
CA SER A 39 -9.57 -15.30 0.10
C SER A 39 -9.30 -14.09 -0.80
N LEU A 40 -8.03 -13.79 -1.08
CA LEU A 40 -7.61 -12.74 -2.01
C LEU A 40 -8.02 -13.04 -3.46
N ASN A 41 -7.96 -14.30 -3.88
CA ASN A 41 -8.45 -14.74 -5.20
C ASN A 41 -9.98 -14.60 -5.31
N PHE A 42 -10.72 -14.87 -4.23
CA PHE A 42 -12.18 -14.72 -4.18
C PHE A 42 -12.67 -13.27 -4.15
N LEU A 43 -11.83 -12.30 -3.77
CA LEU A 43 -12.10 -10.88 -4.04
C LEU A 43 -12.29 -10.62 -5.56
N GLY A 44 -11.85 -11.56 -6.42
CA GLY A 44 -12.18 -11.61 -7.85
C GLY A 44 -11.42 -10.59 -8.69
N SER A 45 -12.02 -10.15 -9.79
CA SER A 45 -11.53 -9.03 -10.63
C SER A 45 -11.80 -7.65 -10.02
N ASN A 46 -12.24 -7.59 -8.75
CA ASN A 46 -12.52 -6.32 -8.09
C ASN A 46 -11.21 -5.62 -7.74
N THR A 47 -10.77 -4.75 -8.64
CA THR A 47 -9.52 -4.00 -8.55
C THR A 47 -9.51 -3.10 -7.31
N GLU A 48 -10.65 -2.56 -6.87
CA GLU A 48 -10.68 -1.63 -5.75
C GLU A 48 -10.35 -2.29 -4.40
N HIS A 49 -10.92 -3.47 -4.09
CA HIS A 49 -10.60 -4.19 -2.84
C HIS A 49 -9.12 -4.62 -2.81
N LYS A 50 -8.61 -5.13 -3.93
CA LYS A 50 -7.21 -5.56 -4.04
C LYS A 50 -6.26 -4.37 -3.88
N MET A 51 -6.56 -3.26 -4.55
CA MET A 51 -5.78 -2.03 -4.43
C MET A 51 -5.84 -1.47 -3.01
N LEU A 52 -6.99 -1.49 -2.34
CA LEU A 52 -7.08 -1.03 -0.96
C LEU A 52 -6.29 -1.91 0.01
N LEU A 53 -6.33 -3.24 -0.15
CA LEU A 53 -5.48 -4.15 0.63
C LEU A 53 -3.99 -3.90 0.39
N MET A 54 -3.60 -3.70 -0.87
CA MET A 54 -2.24 -3.28 -1.21
C MET A 54 -1.85 -2.00 -0.47
N LEU A 55 -2.72 -0.97 -0.49
CA LEU A 55 -2.46 0.28 0.21
C LEU A 55 -2.33 0.09 1.72
N CYS A 56 -3.11 -0.80 2.32
CA CYS A 56 -2.97 -1.15 3.74
C CYS A 56 -1.63 -1.86 4.02
N ALA A 57 -1.19 -2.75 3.14
CA ALA A 57 0.06 -3.49 3.31
C ALA A 57 1.32 -2.62 3.25
N LEU A 58 1.23 -1.38 2.71
CA LEU A 58 2.32 -0.42 2.72
C LEU A 58 2.71 0.06 4.12
N PHE A 59 1.83 -0.08 5.11
CA PHE A 59 2.08 0.33 6.48
C PHE A 59 2.86 -0.76 7.25
N PRO A 60 3.53 -0.40 8.36
CA PRO A 60 4.20 -1.37 9.23
C PRO A 60 3.25 -2.47 9.76
N GLU A 61 3.84 -3.56 10.23
CA GLU A 61 3.10 -4.62 10.94
C GLU A 61 2.34 -4.05 12.15
N ASP A 62 1.10 -4.50 12.33
CA ASP A 62 0.20 -4.07 13.41
C ASP A 62 0.00 -2.56 13.55
N PHE A 63 0.23 -1.79 12.49
CA PHE A 63 0.04 -0.34 12.47
C PHE A 63 -1.44 0.05 12.50
N ASP A 64 -1.77 1.13 13.21
CA ASP A 64 -3.09 1.75 13.18
C ASP A 64 -3.22 2.66 11.96
N ILE A 65 -3.74 2.11 10.87
CA ILE A 65 -3.81 2.77 9.57
C ILE A 65 -5.01 3.71 9.54
N LEU A 66 -4.76 5.02 9.47
CA LEU A 66 -5.82 6.01 9.31
C LEU A 66 -6.53 5.82 7.96
N ILE A 67 -7.86 5.66 7.99
CA ILE A 67 -8.67 5.47 6.77
C ILE A 67 -8.52 6.67 5.82
N GLU A 68 -8.33 7.88 6.35
CA GLU A 68 -8.09 9.08 5.54
C GLU A 68 -6.75 9.03 4.77
N SER A 69 -5.71 8.38 5.31
CA SER A 69 -4.45 8.17 4.56
C SER A 69 -4.67 7.23 3.38
N LEU A 70 -5.44 6.14 3.57
CA LEU A 70 -5.83 5.25 2.47
C LEU A 70 -6.66 5.97 1.41
N LEU A 71 -7.58 6.85 1.82
CA LEU A 71 -8.37 7.68 0.92
C LEU A 71 -7.47 8.58 0.05
N ARG A 72 -6.52 9.29 0.65
CA ARG A 72 -5.59 10.17 -0.08
C ARG A 72 -4.75 9.38 -1.08
N HIS A 73 -4.20 8.24 -0.68
CA HIS A 73 -3.45 7.35 -1.59
C HIS A 73 -4.33 6.87 -2.76
N ALA A 74 -5.53 6.36 -2.46
CA ALA A 74 -6.45 5.87 -3.47
C ALA A 74 -6.88 6.98 -4.45
N MET A 75 -7.12 8.19 -3.95
CA MET A 75 -7.47 9.35 -4.78
C MET A 75 -6.29 9.78 -5.67
N GLY A 76 -5.08 9.91 -5.13
CA GLY A 76 -3.93 10.32 -5.92
C GLY A 76 -3.53 9.30 -7.00
N LEU A 77 -3.74 8.01 -6.74
CA LEU A 77 -3.61 6.95 -7.74
C LEU A 77 -4.74 6.95 -8.78
N GLY A 78 -5.81 7.72 -8.56
CA GLY A 78 -6.98 7.77 -9.45
C GLY A 78 -7.83 6.50 -9.38
N LEU A 79 -7.84 5.80 -8.25
CA LEU A 79 -8.59 4.55 -8.07
C LEU A 79 -10.09 4.74 -8.28
N PHE A 80 -10.61 5.88 -7.83
CA PHE A 80 -12.02 6.22 -7.96
C PHE A 80 -12.21 7.21 -9.11
N LYS A 81 -13.10 6.87 -10.05
CA LYS A 81 -13.48 7.74 -11.18
C LYS A 81 -14.34 8.94 -10.78
N VAL A 82 -14.47 9.22 -9.48
CA VAL A 82 -15.39 10.25 -8.98
C VAL A 82 -14.66 11.59 -8.92
N VAL A 83 -14.68 12.30 -10.04
CA VAL A 83 -14.11 13.65 -10.16
C VAL A 83 -15.01 14.63 -9.40
N GLY A 84 -14.45 15.38 -8.46
CA GLY A 84 -15.12 16.51 -7.80
C GLY A 84 -15.98 16.17 -6.58
N GLU A 85 -16.06 14.91 -6.14
CA GLU A 85 -16.87 14.53 -4.98
C GLU A 85 -16.08 13.68 -3.96
N THR A 86 -15.22 14.36 -3.19
CA THR A 86 -14.38 13.77 -2.14
C THR A 86 -15.18 12.92 -1.14
N TRP A 87 -16.42 13.33 -0.82
CA TRP A 87 -17.29 12.59 0.09
C TRP A 87 -17.73 11.23 -0.46
N LYS A 88 -17.93 11.10 -1.78
CA LYS A 88 -18.24 9.82 -2.43
C LYS A 88 -17.04 8.89 -2.41
N ALA A 89 -15.84 9.41 -2.68
CA ALA A 89 -14.60 8.65 -2.58
C ALA A 89 -14.39 8.15 -1.14
N ARG A 90 -14.60 9.03 -0.15
CA ARG A 90 -14.57 8.66 1.27
C ARG A 90 -15.55 7.52 1.57
N ASN A 91 -16.83 7.68 1.24
CA ASN A 91 -17.84 6.64 1.47
C ASN A 91 -17.48 5.32 0.78
N ARG A 92 -16.87 5.39 -0.41
CA ARG A 92 -16.41 4.19 -1.12
C ARG A 92 -15.28 3.48 -0.36
N VAL A 93 -14.28 4.22 0.14
CA VAL A 93 -13.21 3.65 0.97
C VAL A 93 -13.78 2.98 2.23
N TYR A 94 -14.69 3.65 2.95
CA TYR A 94 -15.33 3.04 4.13
C TYR A 94 -16.09 1.75 3.78
N SER A 95 -16.84 1.74 2.68
CA SER A 95 -17.52 0.53 2.21
C SER A 95 -16.55 -0.60 1.88
N LEU A 96 -15.41 -0.30 1.22
CA LEU A 96 -14.39 -1.30 0.92
C LEU A 96 -13.74 -1.84 2.21
N VAL A 97 -13.46 -0.96 3.18
CA VAL A 97 -12.96 -1.35 4.51
C VAL A 97 -13.92 -2.32 5.20
N ASP A 98 -15.21 -2.00 5.24
CA ASP A 98 -16.22 -2.85 5.89
C ASP A 98 -16.32 -4.23 5.23
N ASP A 99 -16.25 -4.30 3.90
CA ASP A 99 -16.22 -5.56 3.17
C ASP A 99 -14.97 -6.38 3.51
N LEU A 100 -13.80 -5.74 3.55
CA LEU A 100 -12.52 -6.41 3.88
C LEU A 100 -12.49 -6.91 5.33
N LYS A 101 -13.11 -6.18 6.26
CA LYS A 101 -13.30 -6.63 7.65
C LYS A 101 -14.22 -7.85 7.72
N ARG A 102 -15.31 -7.88 6.95
CA ARG A 102 -16.20 -9.05 6.87
C ARG A 102 -15.50 -10.29 6.29
N CYS A 103 -14.47 -10.09 5.47
CA CYS A 103 -13.60 -11.15 4.97
C CYS A 103 -12.45 -11.51 5.92
N CYS A 104 -12.37 -10.90 7.11
CA CYS A 104 -11.29 -11.08 8.08
C CYS A 104 -9.90 -10.71 7.53
N LEU A 105 -9.83 -9.86 6.49
CA LEU A 105 -8.57 -9.39 5.90
C LEU A 105 -8.11 -8.05 6.51
N LEU A 106 -9.04 -7.32 7.13
CA LEU A 106 -8.77 -6.16 7.98
C LEU A 106 -9.44 -6.34 9.34
N LEU A 107 -8.91 -5.65 10.34
CA LEU A 107 -9.39 -5.66 11.71
C LEU A 107 -9.79 -4.25 12.14
N ASP A 108 -10.66 -4.17 13.15
CA ASP A 108 -10.91 -2.93 13.86
C ASP A 108 -9.66 -2.46 14.62
N SER A 109 -9.43 -1.16 14.64
CA SER A 109 -8.42 -0.51 15.48
C SER A 109 -9.07 0.04 16.75
N ASN A 110 -8.30 0.07 17.83
CA ASN A 110 -8.69 0.79 19.05
C ASN A 110 -8.52 2.31 18.91
N VAL A 111 -7.86 2.77 17.84
CA VAL A 111 -7.69 4.19 17.50
C VAL A 111 -8.85 4.61 16.58
N PRO A 112 -9.64 5.63 16.97
CA PRO A 112 -10.75 6.10 16.15
C PRO A 112 -10.33 6.50 14.74
N GLY A 113 -11.09 6.04 13.74
CA GLY A 113 -10.81 6.33 12.32
C GLY A 113 -9.71 5.47 11.70
N CYS A 114 -9.16 4.50 12.44
CA CYS A 114 -8.13 3.59 11.96
C CYS A 114 -8.65 2.16 11.71
N VAL A 115 -7.88 1.41 10.93
CA VAL A 115 -8.00 -0.04 10.74
C VAL A 115 -6.65 -0.70 10.94
N LYS A 116 -6.64 -2.01 11.17
CA LYS A 116 -5.40 -2.80 11.25
C LYS A 116 -5.38 -3.90 10.20
N MET A 117 -4.17 -4.29 9.80
CA MET A 117 -3.92 -5.49 9.01
C MET A 117 -2.99 -6.39 9.82
N HIS A 118 -3.37 -7.66 9.97
CA HIS A 118 -2.55 -8.66 10.65
C HIS A 118 -1.27 -8.92 9.84
N ASP A 119 -0.14 -9.13 10.51
CA ASP A 119 1.18 -9.38 9.89
C ASP A 119 1.15 -10.49 8.82
N ILE A 120 0.56 -11.66 9.10
CA ILE A 120 0.44 -12.77 8.15
C ILE A 120 -0.39 -12.36 6.91
N VAL A 121 -1.49 -11.62 7.09
CA VAL A 121 -2.30 -11.14 5.95
C VAL A 121 -1.48 -10.18 5.11
N ARG A 122 -0.76 -9.25 5.75
CA ARG A 122 0.13 -8.31 5.09
C ARG A 122 1.21 -9.02 4.28
N ASP A 123 1.87 -10.02 4.84
CA ASP A 123 2.90 -10.81 4.16
C ASP A 123 2.36 -11.52 2.92
N VAL A 124 1.18 -12.14 3.04
CA VAL A 124 0.51 -12.79 1.90
C VAL A 124 0.15 -11.75 0.83
N VAL A 125 -0.37 -10.58 1.22
CA VAL A 125 -0.70 -9.51 0.27
C VAL A 125 0.54 -9.05 -0.47
N ILE A 126 1.64 -8.75 0.23
CA ILE A 126 2.93 -8.33 -0.38
C ILE A 126 3.43 -9.41 -1.35
N LEU A 127 3.41 -10.68 -0.94
CA LEU A 127 3.87 -11.80 -1.76
C LEU A 127 3.05 -11.96 -3.04
N VAL A 128 1.72 -11.86 -2.94
CA VAL A 128 0.81 -12.03 -4.07
C VAL A 128 0.96 -10.88 -5.04
N THR A 129 0.94 -9.63 -4.57
CA THR A 129 0.99 -8.44 -5.45
C THR A 129 2.34 -8.25 -6.12
N PHE A 130 3.44 -8.61 -5.47
CA PHE A 130 4.77 -8.62 -6.08
C PHE A 130 4.83 -9.51 -7.33
N LYS A 131 4.00 -10.57 -7.37
CA LYS A 131 3.88 -11.50 -8.52
C LYS A 131 2.90 -11.02 -9.59
N THR A 132 2.18 -9.92 -9.38
CA THR A 132 1.19 -9.37 -10.34
C THR A 132 1.75 -8.19 -11.13
N ASP A 133 0.96 -7.68 -12.09
CA ASP A 133 1.30 -6.49 -12.87
C ASP A 133 1.38 -5.20 -12.03
N HIS A 134 0.87 -5.21 -10.79
CA HIS A 134 0.81 -4.05 -9.90
C HIS A 134 1.94 -4.09 -8.87
N ARG A 135 3.14 -4.50 -9.31
CA ARG A 135 4.28 -4.79 -8.42
C ARG A 135 4.48 -3.64 -7.45
N PHE A 136 4.33 -3.94 -6.17
CA PHE A 136 4.66 -3.02 -5.10
C PHE A 136 5.59 -3.72 -4.12
N MET A 137 6.32 -2.91 -3.36
CA MET A 137 7.30 -3.39 -2.42
C MET A 137 7.22 -2.59 -1.12
N VAL A 138 7.36 -3.29 -0.01
CA VAL A 138 7.65 -2.69 1.29
C VAL A 138 9.07 -3.07 1.62
N GLU A 139 9.92 -2.08 1.81
CA GLU A 139 11.33 -2.30 2.07
C GLU A 139 11.76 -1.51 3.30
N TYR A 140 12.58 -2.16 4.11
CA TYR A 140 13.14 -1.55 5.31
C TYR A 140 14.58 -1.12 5.05
N ASP A 141 15.27 -1.65 4.02
CA ASP A 141 16.64 -1.27 3.65
C ASP A 141 16.74 -0.88 2.17
N ILE A 142 17.07 0.38 1.92
CA ILE A 142 17.26 0.96 0.58
C ILE A 142 18.28 0.18 -0.26
N LYS A 143 19.29 -0.45 0.36
CA LYS A 143 20.29 -1.23 -0.38
C LYS A 143 19.71 -2.45 -1.06
N ARG A 144 18.59 -2.99 -0.56
CA ARG A 144 17.90 -4.12 -1.19
C ARG A 144 17.18 -3.68 -2.46
N LEU A 145 16.66 -2.45 -2.50
CA LEU A 145 16.08 -1.87 -3.71
C LEU A 145 17.06 -1.91 -4.88
N LYS A 146 18.34 -1.54 -4.66
CA LYS A 146 19.35 -1.50 -5.72
C LYS A 146 19.68 -2.86 -6.36
N LYS A 147 19.27 -3.97 -5.73
CA LYS A 147 19.51 -5.34 -6.24
C LYS A 147 18.38 -5.85 -7.12
N GLU A 148 17.22 -5.21 -7.12
CA GLU A 148 16.03 -5.66 -7.85
C GLU A 148 15.87 -4.99 -9.21
N ARG A 149 15.10 -5.59 -10.13
CA ARG A 149 14.78 -4.96 -11.43
C ARG A 149 13.72 -3.88 -11.23
N LEU A 150 14.17 -2.64 -11.13
CA LEU A 150 13.38 -1.50 -10.66
C LEU A 150 12.32 -0.96 -11.65
N ASN A 151 12.39 -1.35 -12.92
CA ASN A 151 11.62 -0.71 -13.99
C ASN A 151 10.11 -0.98 -13.94
N ASP A 152 9.66 -1.99 -13.19
CA ASP A 152 8.25 -2.41 -13.15
C ASP A 152 7.57 -2.11 -11.80
N ILE A 153 8.28 -1.51 -10.84
CA ILE A 153 7.72 -1.22 -9.51
C ILE A 153 6.83 0.01 -9.57
N SER A 154 5.58 -0.14 -9.14
CA SER A 154 4.53 0.88 -9.20
C SER A 154 4.27 1.57 -7.86
N ALA A 155 4.58 0.91 -6.74
CA ALA A 155 4.45 1.49 -5.40
C ALA A 155 5.55 0.99 -4.45
N ILE A 156 6.09 1.89 -3.63
CA ILE A 156 7.13 1.60 -2.65
C ILE A 156 6.74 2.21 -1.31
N SER A 157 6.90 1.45 -0.24
CA SER A 157 6.94 1.97 1.14
C SER A 157 8.31 1.70 1.74
N LEU A 158 9.01 2.77 2.12
CA LEU A 158 10.28 2.74 2.83
C LEU A 158 10.05 3.02 4.31
N ILE A 159 10.33 2.02 5.15
CA ILE A 159 10.20 2.14 6.60
C ILE A 159 11.59 2.01 7.20
N LEU A 160 12.24 3.15 7.46
CA LEU A 160 13.64 3.22 7.87
C LEU A 160 13.77 3.36 9.38
N ASP A 161 14.78 2.71 9.94
CA ASP A 161 15.23 2.87 11.32
C ASP A 161 16.51 3.75 11.38
N GLU A 162 16.94 4.12 12.58
CA GLU A 162 18.09 5.02 12.86
C GLU A 162 19.43 4.54 12.30
N THR A 163 19.51 3.31 11.77
CA THR A 163 20.75 2.75 11.21
C THR A 163 20.82 2.85 9.68
N ARG A 164 19.76 3.37 9.04
CA ARG A 164 19.56 3.30 7.59
C ARG A 164 19.34 4.69 7.00
N TRP A 165 20.35 5.13 6.28
CA TRP A 165 20.37 6.43 5.62
C TRP A 165 19.65 6.38 4.27
N LEU A 166 18.96 7.47 3.94
CA LEU A 166 18.47 7.69 2.59
C LEU A 166 19.66 7.90 1.64
N GLU A 167 19.70 7.14 0.55
CA GLU A 167 20.74 7.28 -0.47
C GLU A 167 20.14 7.92 -1.73
N ASP A 168 20.95 8.75 -2.40
CA ASP A 168 20.61 9.34 -3.69
C ASP A 168 20.70 8.33 -4.85
N ASN A 169 20.19 8.76 -6.02
CA ASN A 169 20.28 8.07 -7.31
C ASN A 169 19.46 6.77 -7.39
N LEU A 170 18.24 6.80 -6.86
CA LEU A 170 17.27 5.73 -7.03
C LEU A 170 16.39 5.98 -8.26
N GLU A 171 16.64 5.26 -9.36
CA GLU A 171 15.88 5.40 -10.59
C GLU A 171 14.66 4.46 -10.62
N PHE A 172 13.47 5.02 -10.36
CA PHE A 172 12.21 4.30 -10.47
C PHE A 172 11.23 4.98 -11.44
N PRO A 173 11.42 4.82 -12.76
CA PRO A 173 10.65 5.57 -13.77
C PRO A 173 9.15 5.26 -13.78
N SER A 174 8.75 4.06 -13.34
CA SER A 174 7.35 3.59 -13.32
C SER A 174 6.66 3.80 -11.97
N LEU A 175 7.36 4.31 -10.96
CA LEU A 175 6.84 4.49 -9.62
C LEU A 175 5.71 5.52 -9.60
N GLN A 176 4.55 5.12 -9.08
CA GLN A 176 3.37 5.97 -8.94
C GLN A 176 3.09 6.36 -7.50
N LEU A 177 3.45 5.52 -6.53
CA LEU A 177 3.31 5.83 -5.11
C LEU A 177 4.64 5.61 -4.39
N LEU A 178 5.06 6.60 -3.61
CA LEU A 178 6.17 6.49 -2.69
C LEU A 178 5.72 6.93 -1.30
N GLN A 179 5.87 6.04 -0.33
CA GLN A 179 5.77 6.35 1.09
C GLN A 179 7.17 6.22 1.70
N VAL A 180 7.59 7.22 2.47
CA VAL A 180 8.84 7.19 3.23
C VAL A 180 8.55 7.58 4.67
N GLN A 181 8.86 6.67 5.58
CA GLN A 181 8.82 6.89 7.02
C GLN A 181 10.22 6.66 7.57
N SER A 182 10.71 7.62 8.36
CA SER A 182 12.01 7.52 9.04
C SER A 182 11.93 8.02 10.49
N ASN A 183 13.08 8.13 11.16
CA ASN A 183 13.23 8.74 12.47
C ASN A 183 14.09 10.02 12.35
N GLU A 184 13.58 11.02 11.62
CA GLU A 184 14.18 12.35 11.41
C GLU A 184 15.42 12.40 10.50
N GLU A 185 15.66 11.34 9.72
CA GLU A 185 16.71 11.32 8.70
C GLU A 185 16.56 12.47 7.68
N GLU A 186 17.70 13.01 7.24
CA GLU A 186 17.75 14.04 6.21
C GLU A 186 17.39 13.45 4.85
N LEU A 187 16.43 14.07 4.17
CA LEU A 187 16.05 13.72 2.82
C LEU A 187 17.10 14.22 1.82
N PRO A 188 17.74 13.34 1.04
CA PRO A 188 18.77 13.74 0.07
C PRO A 188 18.24 14.69 -1.01
N GLU A 189 19.11 15.59 -1.48
CA GLU A 189 18.74 16.65 -2.43
C GLU A 189 18.18 16.12 -3.76
N HIS A 190 18.61 14.94 -4.20
CA HIS A 190 18.20 14.36 -5.49
C HIS A 190 17.44 13.04 -5.34
N PHE A 191 16.83 12.83 -4.16
CA PHE A 191 16.20 11.56 -3.82
C PHE A 191 15.11 11.13 -4.82
N PHE A 192 14.35 12.09 -5.36
CA PHE A 192 13.27 11.83 -6.32
C PHE A 192 13.71 11.82 -7.78
N ARG A 193 14.99 12.04 -8.06
CA ARG A 193 15.51 12.05 -9.43
C ARG A 193 15.23 10.70 -10.09
N GLY A 194 14.54 10.74 -11.23
CA GLY A 194 14.18 9.53 -11.98
C GLY A 194 12.78 8.98 -11.67
N MET A 195 12.05 9.52 -10.69
CA MET A 195 10.67 9.13 -10.34
C MET A 195 9.63 9.92 -11.14
N LYS A 196 9.72 9.85 -12.47
CA LYS A 196 8.96 10.72 -13.39
C LYS A 196 7.45 10.44 -13.43
N SER A 197 7.01 9.28 -12.96
CA SER A 197 5.59 8.88 -12.96
C SER A 197 4.89 9.03 -11.61
N LEU A 198 5.55 9.67 -10.64
CA LEU A 198 5.05 9.75 -9.27
C LEU A 198 3.75 10.55 -9.20
N LYS A 199 2.71 9.93 -8.61
CA LYS A 199 1.38 10.51 -8.40
C LYS A 199 1.08 10.75 -6.92
N VAL A 200 1.62 9.90 -6.04
CA VAL A 200 1.42 9.97 -4.60
C VAL A 200 2.77 9.98 -3.91
N LEU A 201 3.02 11.02 -3.12
CA LEU A 201 4.18 11.13 -2.25
C LEU A 201 3.71 11.32 -0.80
N SER A 202 4.08 10.40 0.08
CA SER A 202 3.80 10.46 1.50
C SER A 202 5.11 10.42 2.28
N LEU A 203 5.42 11.50 3.00
CA LEU A 203 6.64 11.68 3.78
C LEU A 203 6.26 11.82 5.25
N GLN A 204 6.87 10.98 6.09
CA GLN A 204 6.61 10.96 7.51
C GLN A 204 7.91 10.98 8.31
N LYS A 205 7.96 11.88 9.30
CA LYS A 205 9.08 11.96 10.28
C LYS A 205 10.46 12.08 9.60
N LEU A 206 10.58 13.01 8.66
CA LEU A 206 11.84 13.28 7.95
C LEU A 206 12.31 14.71 8.23
N TYR A 207 13.61 14.95 8.14
CA TYR A 207 14.15 16.30 7.99
C TYR A 207 14.24 16.63 6.50
N ILE A 208 13.51 17.66 6.07
CA ILE A 208 13.43 18.09 4.67
C ILE A 208 14.10 19.47 4.59
N PRO A 209 15.42 19.53 4.34
CA PRO A 209 16.18 20.78 4.38
C PRO A 209 15.75 21.78 3.30
N LYS A 210 15.32 21.28 2.13
CA LYS A 210 14.87 22.08 0.99
C LYS A 210 13.62 21.46 0.36
N ILE A 211 12.53 22.23 0.29
CA ILE A 211 11.31 21.83 -0.44
C ILE A 211 11.51 21.74 -1.96
N PRO A 212 12.30 22.62 -2.64
CA PRO A 212 12.44 22.60 -4.09
C PRO A 212 12.83 21.26 -4.72
N SER A 213 13.56 20.39 -4.02
CA SER A 213 13.88 19.03 -4.49
C SER A 213 12.65 18.12 -4.59
N LEU A 214 11.59 18.39 -3.83
CA LEU A 214 10.30 17.69 -3.95
C LEU A 214 9.64 17.97 -5.31
N PHE A 215 9.87 19.15 -5.89
CA PHE A 215 9.32 19.51 -7.20
C PHE A 215 10.15 18.96 -8.37
N GLU A 216 11.33 18.37 -8.13
CA GLU A 216 11.96 17.49 -9.12
C GLU A 216 11.12 16.22 -9.35
N ALA A 217 10.27 15.85 -8.38
CA ALA A 217 9.35 14.72 -8.45
C ALA A 217 8.12 15.05 -9.33
N SER A 218 8.32 15.07 -10.65
CA SER A 218 7.28 14.98 -11.68
C SER A 218 6.19 16.08 -11.74
N THR A 219 5.77 16.42 -12.96
CA THR A 219 4.54 17.23 -13.21
C THR A 219 3.24 16.47 -12.94
N CYS A 220 3.30 15.20 -12.57
CA CYS A 220 2.15 14.29 -12.44
C CYS A 220 1.71 14.05 -10.98
N LEU A 221 2.31 14.76 -10.01
CA LEU A 221 1.98 14.57 -8.60
C LEU A 221 0.53 15.02 -8.32
N HIS A 222 -0.30 14.11 -7.84
CA HIS A 222 -1.70 14.36 -7.48
C HIS A 222 -1.91 14.48 -5.98
N THR A 223 -1.03 13.89 -5.18
CA THR A 223 -1.13 13.88 -3.72
C THR A 223 0.24 14.02 -3.09
N LEU A 224 0.38 15.03 -2.24
CA LEU A 224 1.53 15.25 -1.37
C LEU A 224 1.05 15.23 0.08
N GLN A 225 1.60 14.31 0.88
CA GLN A 225 1.38 14.22 2.31
C GLN A 225 2.72 14.39 3.01
N VAL A 226 2.82 15.36 3.91
CA VAL A 226 4.01 15.64 4.71
C VAL A 226 3.55 15.72 6.16
N GLU A 227 3.86 14.70 6.94
CA GLU A 227 3.38 14.55 8.32
C GLU A 227 4.54 14.40 9.29
N TYR A 228 4.56 15.23 10.34
CA TYR A 228 5.61 15.22 11.36
C TYR A 228 7.04 15.40 10.80
N CYS A 229 7.18 16.01 9.62
CA CYS A 229 8.49 16.33 9.07
C CYS A 229 8.98 17.67 9.61
N ASN A 230 10.27 17.74 9.91
CA ASN A 230 10.96 19.01 10.14
C ASN A 230 11.34 19.59 8.78
N VAL A 231 10.59 20.58 8.33
CA VAL A 231 10.81 21.22 7.05
C VAL A 231 11.65 22.47 7.28
N GLY A 232 12.76 22.58 6.54
CA GLY A 232 13.66 23.72 6.56
C GLY A 232 13.02 24.97 5.97
N ASP A 233 13.78 25.74 5.19
CA ASP A 233 13.29 27.02 4.68
C ASP A 233 12.05 26.85 3.77
N ILE A 234 10.91 27.32 4.26
CA ILE A 234 9.60 27.29 3.58
C ILE A 234 9.31 28.55 2.77
N SER A 235 10.28 29.48 2.64
CA SER A 235 10.10 30.81 2.04
C SER A 235 9.73 30.82 0.54
N ILE A 236 9.45 29.66 -0.07
CA ILE A 236 9.18 29.49 -1.50
C ILE A 236 7.78 28.90 -1.76
N ILE A 237 6.94 28.72 -0.73
CA ILE A 237 5.52 28.35 -0.91
C ILE A 237 4.67 29.59 -1.14
#